data_AF-A0ABD2Y903-F1
#
_entry.id   AF-A0ABD2Y903-F1
#
_cell.length_a   1.000
_cell.length_b   1.000
_cell.length_c   1.000
_cell.angle_alpha   90.00
_cell.angle_beta   90.00
_cell.angle_gamma   90.00
#
_symmetry.space_group_name_H-M   'P 1'
#
loop_
_entity.id
_entity.type
_entity.pdbx_description
1 polymer ?
#
loop_
_entity_poly.entity_id
_entity_poly.type
_entity_poly.pdbx_seq_one_letter_code
_entity_poly.pdbx_strand_id
1 'polypeptide(L)'
;MELNPSEAARENLHKAEVVLLWLLRDGKIFMKQKTGIKCLKEGNSNKKLFHTSLLEKQAWLTIQRIKGSDGTWLQTEVDIQAGGITFFQQLLQADDISQPAME
;
A
#
# COMPACT_ATOMS: atom_id res chain seq x y z
N MET A 1 36.87 -24.22 -21.04
CA MET A 1 36.67 -23.45 -19.78
C MET A 1 35.72 -24.30 -18.95
N GLU A 2 36.24 -25.16 -18.08
CA GLU A 2 35.41 -26.09 -17.30
C GLU A 2 34.76 -25.32 -16.15
N LEU A 3 33.42 -25.29 -16.13
CA LEU A 3 32.66 -24.72 -15.03
C LEU A 3 32.94 -25.53 -13.77
N ASN A 4 33.51 -24.86 -12.77
CA ASN A 4 33.83 -25.45 -11.48
C ASN A 4 32.50 -25.98 -10.87
N PRO A 5 32.41 -27.24 -10.43
CA PRO A 5 31.15 -27.86 -9.99
C PRO A 5 30.42 -27.07 -8.87
N SER A 6 31.15 -26.23 -8.14
CA SER A 6 30.60 -25.28 -7.16
C SER A 6 29.74 -24.17 -7.77
N GLU A 7 30.06 -23.68 -8.96
CA GLU A 7 29.32 -22.61 -9.63
C GLU A 7 28.02 -23.13 -10.24
N ALA A 8 28.06 -24.30 -10.88
CA ALA A 8 26.87 -24.99 -11.39
C ALA A 8 25.90 -25.37 -10.26
N ALA A 9 26.42 -25.81 -9.11
CA ALA A 9 25.61 -26.10 -7.93
C ALA A 9 24.90 -24.85 -7.38
N ARG A 10 25.61 -23.71 -7.34
CA ARG A 10 25.05 -22.41 -6.92
C ARG A 10 23.97 -21.91 -7.88
N GLU A 11 24.19 -22.04 -9.18
CA GLU A 11 23.20 -21.66 -10.18
C GLU A 11 21.92 -22.49 -10.05
N ASN A 12 22.05 -23.81 -9.83
CA ASN A 12 20.91 -24.69 -9.61
C ASN A 12 20.14 -24.36 -8.31
N LEU A 13 20.86 -23.99 -7.24
CA LEU A 13 20.23 -23.51 -6.01
C LEU A 13 19.39 -22.27 -6.27
N HIS A 14 19.94 -21.24 -6.91
CA HIS A 14 19.20 -20.01 -7.21
C HIS A 14 18.00 -20.25 -8.13
N LYS A 15 18.11 -21.15 -9.11
CA LYS A 15 16.96 -21.55 -9.94
C LYS A 15 15.86 -22.19 -9.09
N ALA A 16 16.22 -23.10 -8.17
CA ALA A 16 15.25 -23.72 -7.26
C ALA A 16 14.61 -22.70 -6.30
N GLU A 17 15.39 -21.75 -5.77
CA GLU A 17 14.90 -20.66 -4.92
C GLU A 17 13.88 -19.77 -5.64
N VAL A 18 14.18 -19.38 -6.88
CA VAL A 18 13.26 -18.57 -7.70
C VAL A 18 11.95 -19.31 -7.95
N VAL A 19 12.02 -20.60 -8.29
CA VAL A 19 10.83 -21.44 -8.49
C VAL A 19 10.02 -21.56 -7.20
N LEU A 20 10.68 -21.77 -6.06
CA LEU A 20 10.02 -21.83 -4.76
C LEU A 20 9.30 -20.52 -4.43
N LEU A 21 9.96 -19.38 -4.63
CA LEU A 21 9.36 -18.06 -4.40
C LEU A 21 8.15 -17.81 -5.29
N TRP A 22 8.23 -18.22 -6.56
CA TRP A 22 7.12 -18.12 -7.51
C TRP A 22 5.92 -18.97 -7.07
N LEU A 23 6.14 -20.25 -6.73
CA LEU A 23 5.09 -21.14 -6.23
C LEU A 23 4.46 -20.63 -4.92
N LEU A 24 5.27 -20.06 -4.02
CA LEU A 24 4.77 -19.46 -2.78
C LEU A 24 3.91 -18.23 -3.05
N ARG A 25 4.30 -17.38 -4.01
CA ARG A 25 3.52 -16.21 -4.41
C ARG A 25 2.16 -16.64 -4.96
N ASP A 26 2.16 -17.60 -5.88
CA ASP A 26 0.93 -18.07 -6.53
C ASP A 26 0.00 -18.77 -5.54
N GLY A 27 0.55 -19.61 -4.67
CA GLY A 27 -0.20 -20.24 -3.57
C GLY A 27 -0.83 -19.20 -2.63
N LYS A 28 -0.11 -18.13 -2.28
CA LYS A 28 -0.65 -17.02 -1.47
C LYS A 28 -1.80 -16.30 -2.18
N ILE A 29 -1.65 -15.99 -3.47
CA ILE A 29 -2.70 -15.32 -4.26
C ILE A 29 -3.95 -16.21 -4.35
N PHE A 30 -3.77 -17.49 -4.68
CA PHE A 30 -4.84 -18.46 -4.73
C PHE A 30 -5.58 -18.58 -3.40
N MET A 31 -4.85 -18.70 -2.28
CA MET A 31 -5.46 -18.79 -0.96
C MET A 31 -6.21 -17.50 -0.59
N LYS A 32 -5.68 -16.32 -0.94
CA LYS A 32 -6.38 -15.05 -0.76
C LYS A 32 -7.72 -15.03 -1.53
N GLN A 33 -7.71 -15.44 -2.79
CA GLN A 33 -8.92 -15.52 -3.62
C GLN A 33 -9.92 -16.53 -3.04
N LYS A 34 -9.47 -17.74 -2.69
CA LYS A 34 -10.28 -18.80 -2.09
C LYS A 34 -10.91 -18.36 -0.76
N THR A 35 -10.14 -17.71 0.11
CA THR A 35 -10.65 -17.16 1.37
C THR A 35 -11.63 -16.01 1.12
N GLY A 36 -11.40 -15.16 0.11
CA GLY A 36 -12.34 -14.13 -0.30
C GLY A 36 -13.69 -14.71 -0.74
N ILE A 37 -13.67 -15.70 -1.64
CA ILE A 37 -14.87 -16.42 -2.10
C ILE A 37 -15.58 -17.10 -0.92
N LYS A 38 -14.82 -17.77 -0.04
CA LYS A 38 -15.37 -18.40 1.18
C LYS A 38 -16.02 -17.37 2.10
N CYS A 39 -15.39 -16.22 2.31
CA CYS A 39 -15.92 -15.14 3.13
C CYS A 39 -17.20 -14.52 2.55
N LEU A 40 -17.29 -14.40 1.22
CA LEU A 40 -18.52 -13.95 0.53
C LEU A 40 -19.66 -14.95 0.67
N LYS A 41 -19.36 -16.26 0.68
CA LYS A 41 -20.36 -17.33 0.73
C LYS A 41 -20.83 -17.66 2.16
N GLU A 42 -19.92 -17.68 3.13
CA GLU A 42 -20.18 -18.17 4.50
C GLU A 42 -20.29 -17.04 5.53
N GLY A 43 -20.10 -15.79 5.11
CA GLY A 43 -20.01 -14.66 6.04
C GLY A 43 -18.72 -14.66 6.88
N ASN A 44 -18.55 -13.63 7.70
CA ASN A 44 -17.31 -13.33 8.43
C ASN A 44 -17.04 -14.31 9.61
N SER A 45 -16.77 -15.58 9.28
CA SER A 45 -16.36 -16.60 10.25
C SER A 45 -14.84 -16.59 10.53
N ASN A 46 -14.06 -15.78 9.80
CA ASN A 46 -12.63 -15.59 10.03
C ASN A 46 -12.29 -14.13 10.33
N LYS A 47 -12.78 -13.66 11.49
CA LYS A 47 -12.67 -12.27 11.95
C LYS A 47 -11.23 -11.75 11.93
N LYS A 48 -10.23 -12.59 12.24
CA LYS A 48 -8.82 -12.18 12.38
C LYS A 48 -8.24 -11.58 11.10
N LEU A 49 -8.37 -12.26 9.96
CA LEU A 49 -7.81 -11.79 8.68
C LEU A 49 -8.52 -10.55 8.15
N PHE A 50 -9.83 -10.48 8.35
CA PHE A 50 -10.62 -9.30 8.01
C PHE A 50 -10.18 -8.08 8.82
N HIS A 51 -10.04 -8.24 10.15
CA HIS A 51 -9.59 -7.14 11.01
C HIS A 51 -8.16 -6.70 10.65
N THR A 52 -7.24 -7.61 10.36
CA THR A 52 -5.89 -7.23 9.90
C THR A 52 -5.94 -6.45 8.59
N SER A 53 -6.71 -6.91 7.59
CA SER A 53 -6.85 -6.21 6.31
C SER A 53 -7.51 -4.84 6.45
N LEU A 54 -8.45 -4.70 7.39
CA LEU A 54 -9.11 -3.43 7.69
C LEU A 54 -8.15 -2.44 8.37
N LEU A 55 -7.34 -2.91 9.33
CA LEU A 55 -6.33 -2.09 10.00
C LEU A 55 -5.25 -1.62 9.03
N GLU A 56 -4.79 -2.49 8.13
CA GLU A 56 -3.88 -2.10 7.05
C GLU A 56 -4.50 -1.01 6.17
N LYS A 57 -5.74 -1.22 5.71
CA LYS A 57 -6.45 -0.23 4.90
C LYS A 57 -6.66 1.09 5.65
N GLN A 58 -6.98 1.04 6.93
CA GLN A 58 -7.11 2.22 7.78
C GLN A 58 -5.79 2.98 7.86
N ALA A 59 -4.68 2.29 8.13
CA ALA A 59 -3.36 2.92 8.20
C ALA A 59 -2.95 3.60 6.88
N TRP A 60 -3.33 3.03 5.73
CA TRP A 60 -3.07 3.62 4.41
C TRP A 60 -3.95 4.84 4.10
N LEU A 61 -5.19 4.85 4.59
CA LEU A 61 -6.15 5.94 4.31
C LEU A 61 -6.08 7.07 5.35
N THR A 62 -5.48 6.82 6.52
CA THR A 62 -5.30 7.84 7.54
C THR A 62 -4.25 8.86 7.10
N ILE A 63 -4.66 10.13 7.00
CA ILE A 63 -3.75 11.25 6.77
C ILE A 63 -2.91 11.45 8.03
N GLN A 64 -1.64 11.03 7.99
CA GLN A 64 -0.71 11.16 9.12
C GLN A 64 -0.04 12.54 9.19
N ARG A 65 0.11 13.20 8.04
CA ARG A 65 0.71 14.53 7.94
C ARG A 65 0.31 15.20 6.64
N ILE A 66 0.22 16.52 6.68
CA ILE A 66 0.07 17.37 5.50
C ILE A 66 1.22 18.39 5.46
N LYS A 67 1.57 18.85 4.27
CA LYS A 67 2.57 19.91 4.11
C LYS A 67 1.85 21.25 3.98
N GLY A 68 2.18 22.19 4.87
CA GLY A 68 1.67 23.57 4.85
C GLY A 68 2.23 24.36 3.68
N SER A 69 1.61 25.51 3.39
CA SER A 69 2.01 26.44 2.33
C SER A 69 3.38 27.08 2.58
N ASP A 70 3.79 27.18 3.83
CA ASP A 70 5.11 27.61 4.32
C ASP A 70 6.17 26.50 4.27
N GLY A 71 5.78 25.29 3.83
CA GLY A 71 6.65 24.13 3.74
C GLY A 71 6.82 23.35 5.04
N THR A 72 6.12 23.73 6.12
CA THR A 72 6.14 22.99 7.39
C THR A 72 5.29 21.72 7.33
N TRP A 73 5.63 20.71 8.14
CA TRP A 73 4.85 19.48 8.25
C TRP A 73 3.88 19.56 9.41
N LEU A 74 2.58 19.55 9.11
CA LEU A 74 1.51 19.51 10.10
C LEU A 74 1.20 18.04 10.41
N GLN A 75 1.45 17.63 11.66
CA GLN A 75 1.33 16.23 12.10
C GLN A 75 0.25 16.02 13.15
N THR A 76 -0.18 17.07 13.85
CA THR A 76 -1.26 16.96 14.83
C THR A 76 -2.60 17.07 14.13
N GLU A 77 -3.63 16.41 14.67
CA GLU A 77 -4.98 16.45 14.10
C GLU A 77 -5.53 17.89 14.02
N VAL A 78 -5.24 18.70 15.04
CA VAL A 78 -5.64 20.11 15.11
C VAL A 78 -4.98 20.92 14.00
N ASP A 79 -3.67 20.73 13.79
CA ASP A 79 -2.93 21.45 12.76
C ASP A 79 -3.36 21.02 11.35
N ILE A 80 -3.58 19.72 11.13
CA ILE A 80 -4.08 19.17 9.86
C ILE A 80 -5.46 19.75 9.54
N GLN A 81 -6.34 19.82 10.53
CA GLN A 81 -7.68 20.40 10.38
C GLN A 81 -7.60 21.89 10.03
N ALA A 82 -6.82 22.67 10.78
CA ALA A 82 -6.66 24.10 10.54
C ALA A 82 -6.07 24.38 9.15
N GLY A 83 -4.99 23.69 8.79
CA GLY A 83 -4.36 23.81 7.47
C GLY A 83 -5.31 23.43 6.33
N GLY A 84 -6.10 22.38 6.51
CA GLY A 84 -7.13 21.97 5.54
C GLY A 84 -8.20 23.04 5.35
N ILE A 85 -8.74 23.59 6.45
CA ILE A 85 -9.74 24.66 6.39
C ILE A 85 -9.19 25.89 5.66
N THR A 86 -8.00 26.36 6.03
CA THR A 86 -7.36 27.52 5.39
C THR A 86 -7.17 27.29 3.89
N PHE A 87 -6.66 26.11 3.49
CA PHE A 87 -6.44 25.78 2.09
C PHE A 87 -7.75 25.78 1.29
N PHE A 88 -8.78 25.07 1.76
CA PHE A 88 -10.04 24.99 1.02
C PHE A 88 -10.83 26.30 1.03
N GLN A 89 -10.73 27.10 2.09
CA GLN A 89 -11.29 28.44 2.11
C GLN A 89 -10.64 29.33 1.04
N GLN A 90 -9.31 29.32 0.93
CA GLN A 90 -8.60 30.06 -0.12
C GLN A 90 -8.96 29.54 -1.51
N LEU A 91 -9.02 28.23 -1.70
CA LEU A 91 -9.36 27.60 -2.98
C LEU A 91 -10.78 27.95 -3.45
N LEU A 92 -11.75 27.95 -2.54
CA LEU A 92 -13.16 28.18 -2.86
C LEU A 92 -13.54 29.66 -2.91
N GLN A 93 -12.74 30.55 -2.31
CA GLN A 93 -12.92 32.01 -2.36
C GLN A 93 -12.15 32.66 -3.51
N ALA A 94 -11.22 31.95 -4.15
CA ALA A 94 -10.57 32.43 -5.35
C ALA A 94 -11.55 32.35 -6.53
N ASP A 95 -11.91 33.50 -7.11
CA ASP A 95 -12.81 33.63 -8.27
C ASP A 95 -12.21 33.09 -9.60
N ASP A 96 -11.00 32.53 -9.58
CA ASP A 96 -10.32 32.03 -10.78
C ASP A 96 -9.78 30.60 -10.60
N ILE A 97 -10.46 29.65 -11.22
CA ILE A 97 -9.99 28.27 -11.38
C ILE A 97 -8.95 28.28 -12.51
N SER A 98 -7.80 28.90 -12.28
CA SER A 98 -6.67 28.73 -13.18
C SER A 98 -5.95 27.43 -12.80
N GLN A 99 -6.12 26.40 -13.63
CA GLN A 99 -5.42 25.13 -13.46
C GLN A 99 -3.91 25.39 -13.43
N PRO A 100 -3.16 24.81 -12.48
CA PRO A 100 -1.70 24.89 -12.54
C PRO A 100 -1.23 24.12 -13.79
N ALA A 101 -0.51 24.81 -14.66
CA ALA A 101 0.13 24.22 -15.83
C ALA A 101 1.02 23.04 -15.40
N MET A 102 0.76 21.86 -15.97
CA MET A 102 1.71 20.75 -15.96
C MET A 102 2.89 21.16 -16.84
N GLU A 103 4.06 21.31 -16.24
CA GLU A 103 5.36 21.24 -16.91
C GLU A 103 6.15 20.06 -16.34
#